data_AF-A0A3D4XR49-F1
#
_entry.id   AF-A0A3D4XR49-F1
#
_cell.length_a   1.000
_cell.length_b   1.000
_cell.length_c   1.000
_cell.angle_alpha   90.00
_cell.angle_beta   90.00
_cell.angle_gamma   90.00
#
_symmetry.space_group_name_H-M   'P 1'
#
loop_
_entity.id
_entity.type
_entity.pdbx_description
1 polymer ?
#
loop_
_entity_poly.entity_id
_entity_poly.type
_entity_poly.pdbx_seq_one_letter_code
_entity_poly.pdbx_strand_id
1 'polypeptide(L)' 'MTEKQILDAELQKPELYINRELSILAFNKRVLAQAKDESVPLLERLNYLCISCSNLDEFFEVRVASVIEMATIDPD' A
#
# COMPACT_ATOMS: atom_id res chain seq x y z
N MET A 1 -5.99 -24.38 -27.13
CA MET A 1 -6.46 -23.47 -26.06
C MET A 1 -7.37 -22.44 -26.72
N THR A 2 -8.51 -22.12 -26.11
CA THR A 2 -9.40 -21.07 -26.62
C THR A 2 -8.77 -19.70 -26.41
N GLU A 3 -9.14 -18.71 -27.22
CA GLU A 3 -8.65 -17.32 -27.13
C GLU A 3 -8.82 -16.74 -25.71
N LYS A 4 -9.94 -17.06 -25.06
CA LYS A 4 -10.21 -16.73 -23.65
C LYS A 4 -9.15 -17.29 -22.68
N GLN A 5 -8.72 -18.54 -22.87
CA GLN A 5 -7.71 -19.16 -22.00
C GLN A 5 -6.33 -18.52 -22.14
N ILE A 6 -6.02 -17.98 -23.31
CA ILE A 6 -4.76 -17.25 -23.55
C ILE A 6 -4.80 -15.92 -22.82
N LEU A 7 -5.90 -15.17 -22.96
CA LEU A 7 -6.11 -13.90 -22.25
C LEU A 7 -6.09 -14.10 -20.73
N ASP A 8 -6.77 -15.13 -20.23
CA ASP A 8 -6.79 -15.44 -18.79
C ASP A 8 -5.38 -15.75 -18.27
N ALA A 9 -4.57 -16.48 -19.04
CA ALA A 9 -3.17 -16.77 -18.67
C ALA A 9 -2.27 -15.52 -18.71
N GLU A 10 -2.50 -14.61 -19.66
CA GLU A 10 -1.78 -13.34 -19.72
C GLU A 10 -2.10 -12.44 -18.54
N LEU A 11 -3.37 -12.37 -18.13
CA LEU A 11 -3.82 -11.58 -16.99
C LEU A 11 -3.32 -12.12 -15.64
N GLN A 12 -2.78 -13.33 -15.56
CA GLN A 12 -2.19 -13.83 -14.30
C GLN A 12 -0.74 -13.40 -14.09
N LYS A 13 -0.11 -12.71 -15.06
CA LYS A 13 1.29 -12.30 -14.96
C LYS A 13 1.45 -11.26 -13.83
N PRO A 14 2.28 -11.53 -12.80
CA PRO A 14 2.48 -10.60 -11.68
C PRO A 14 2.96 -9.21 -12.10
N GLU A 15 3.73 -9.14 -13.19
CA GLU A 15 4.27 -7.90 -13.78
C GLU A 15 3.20 -6.89 -14.19
N LEU A 16 1.95 -7.33 -14.38
CA LEU A 16 0.82 -6.46 -14.72
C LEU A 16 0.23 -5.75 -13.49
N TYR A 17 0.63 -6.14 -12.28
CA TYR A 17 0.06 -5.64 -11.05
C TYR A 17 1.13 -5.03 -10.13
N ILE A 18 0.69 -4.08 -9.32
CA ILE A 18 1.51 -3.50 -8.27
C ILE A 18 1.19 -4.23 -6.96
N ASN A 19 2.21 -4.51 -6.16
CA ASN A 19 2.01 -5.06 -4.83
C ASN A 19 1.10 -4.12 -3.99
N ARG A 20 0.07 -4.71 -3.38
CA ARG A 20 -0.94 -3.97 -2.61
C ARG A 20 -0.32 -3.20 -1.44
N GLU A 21 0.58 -3.83 -0.69
CA GLU A 21 1.17 -3.24 0.50
C GLU A 21 2.12 -2.09 0.14
N LEU A 22 2.92 -2.27 -0.93
CA LEU A 22 3.72 -1.17 -1.49
C LEU A 22 2.85 -0.01 -1.99
N SER A 23 1.67 -0.30 -2.55
CA SER A 23 0.73 0.74 -2.99
C SER A 23 0.18 1.56 -1.83
N ILE A 24 -0.14 0.92 -0.70
CA ILE A 24 -0.58 1.57 0.53
C ILE A 24 0.54 2.44 1.12
N LEU A 25 1.76 1.93 1.19
CA LEU A 25 2.92 2.71 1.65
C LEU A 25 3.20 3.92 0.74
N ALA A 26 3.11 3.75 -0.58
CA ALA A 26 3.26 4.83 -1.54
C ALA A 26 2.17 5.89 -1.38
N PHE A 27 0.94 5.47 -1.08
CA PHE A 27 -0.14 6.38 -0.72
C PHE A 27 0.17 7.15 0.57
N ASN A 28 0.55 6.47 1.65
CA ASN A 28 0.85 7.15 2.92
C ASN A 28 2.02 8.14 2.79
N LYS A 29 3.01 7.83 1.95
CA LYS A 29 4.10 8.74 1.61
C LYS A 29 3.60 10.05 0.97
N ARG A 30 2.56 9.98 0.13
CA ARG A 30 1.93 11.18 -0.47
C ARG A 30 1.14 11.98 0.57
N VAL A 31 0.48 11.32 1.52
CA VAL A 31 -0.19 11.99 2.66
C VAL A 31 0.83 12.73 3.51
N LEU A 32 1.93 12.07 3.89
CA LEU A 32 3.02 12.70 4.65
C LEU A 32 3.67 13.87 3.89
N ALA A 33 3.72 13.81 2.56
CA ALA A 33 4.25 14.92 1.76
C ALA A 33 3.42 16.21 1.94
N GLN A 34 2.09 16.10 2.13
CA GLN A 34 1.22 17.25 2.40
C GLN A 34 1.55 17.92 3.75
N ALA A 35 1.96 17.15 4.75
CA ALA A 35 2.41 17.72 6.03
C ALA A 35 3.70 18.56 5.93
N LYS A 36 4.51 18.31 4.88
CA LYS A 36 5.77 19.01 4.62
C LYS A 36 5.64 20.19 3.67
N ASP A 37 4.51 20.31 2.97
CA ASP A 37 4.27 21.36 1.99
C ASP A 37 3.96 22.69 2.70
N GLU A 38 4.81 23.70 2.49
CA GLU A 38 4.64 25.03 3.08
C GLU A 38 3.48 25.83 2.49
N SER A 39 2.95 25.42 1.33
CA SER A 39 1.74 26.01 0.74
C SER A 39 0.46 25.56 1.44
N VAL A 40 0.51 24.48 2.23
CA VAL A 40 -0.60 23.99 3.04
C VAL A 40 -0.65 24.76 4.37
N PRO A 41 -1.81 25.26 4.82
CA PRO A 41 -1.93 25.94 6.10
C PRO A 41 -1.38 25.11 7.27
N LEU A 42 -0.75 25.77 8.25
CA LEU A 42 -0.03 25.10 9.33
C LEU A 42 -0.85 24.03 10.08
N LEU A 43 -2.12 24.33 10.38
CA LEU A 43 -3.00 23.37 11.06
C LEU A 43 -3.37 22.19 10.17
N GLU A 44 -3.54 22.42 8.86
CA GLU A 44 -3.80 21.33 7.91
C GLU A 44 -2.58 20.42 7.74
N ARG A 45 -1.37 20.98 7.80
CA ARG A 45 -0.14 20.17 7.84
C ARG A 45 -0.09 19.25 9.06
N LEU A 46 -0.50 19.76 10.23
CA LEU A 46 -0.62 18.95 11.44
C LEU A 46 -1.68 17.84 11.26
N ASN A 47 -2.82 18.15 10.64
CA ASN A 47 -3.83 17.14 10.32
C ASN A 47 -3.26 16.05 9.41
N TYR A 48 -2.56 16.40 8.33
CA TYR A 48 -1.91 15.43 7.44
C TYR A 48 -0.86 14.59 8.16
N LEU A 49 -0.11 15.18 9.10
CA LEU A 49 0.84 14.44 9.92
C LEU A 49 0.11 13.39 10.77
N CYS A 50 -0.93 13.79 11.50
CA CYS A 50 -1.73 12.89 12.32
C CYS A 50 -2.35 11.75 11.48
N ILE A 51 -2.93 12.08 10.32
CA ILE A 51 -3.48 11.10 9.38
C ILE A 51 -2.39 10.12 8.94
N SER A 52 -1.20 10.62 8.59
CA SER A 52 -0.10 9.75 8.14
C SER A 52 0.40 8.80 9.23
N CYS A 53 0.34 9.20 10.50
CA CYS A 53 0.63 8.35 11.65
C CYS A 53 -0.45 7.28 11.83
N SER A 54 -1.72 7.65 11.87
CA SER A 54 -2.82 6.69 12.03
C SER A 54 -2.87 5.65 10.90
N ASN A 55 -2.62 6.06 9.66
CA ASN A 55 -2.51 5.13 8.53
C ASN A 55 -1.33 4.15 8.70
N LEU A 56 -0.22 4.61 9.27
CA LEU A 56 0.95 3.77 9.48
C LEU A 56 0.73 2.78 10.62
N ASP A 57 0.08 3.21 11.70
CA ASP A 57 -0.31 2.35 12.82
C ASP A 57 -1.22 1.21 12.32
N GLU A 58 -2.28 1.53 11.55
CA GLU A 58 -3.15 0.51 10.94
C GLU A 58 -2.36 -0.43 10.01
N PHE A 59 -1.43 0.12 9.23
CA PHE A 59 -0.59 -0.70 8.35
C PHE A 59 0.22 -1.73 9.15
N PHE A 60 0.81 -1.35 10.28
CA PHE A 60 1.56 -2.30 11.11
C PHE A 60 0.65 -3.29 11.84
N GLU A 61 -0.45 -2.82 12.42
CA GLU A 61 -1.36 -3.66 13.21
C GLU A 61 -2.08 -4.70 12.35
N VAL A 62 -2.49 -4.32 11.13
CA VAL A 62 -3.29 -5.18 10.26
C VAL A 62 -2.44 -5.78 9.15
N ARG A 63 -1.75 -4.96 8.36
CA ARG A 63 -1.14 -5.42 7.10
C ARG A 63 0.16 -6.19 7.33
N VAL A 64 1.06 -5.64 8.16
CA VAL A 64 2.33 -6.32 8.46
C VAL A 64 2.07 -7.64 9.18
N ALA A 65 1.12 -7.68 10.11
CA ALA A 65 0.70 -8.92 10.76
C ALA A 65 0.26 -9.99 9.74
N SER A 66 -0.60 -9.64 8.78
CA SER A 66 -1.01 -10.56 7.71
C SER A 66 0.15 -10.99 6.81
N VAL A 67 1.08 -10.09 6.47
CA VAL A 67 2.26 -10.44 5.66
C VAL A 67 3.18 -11.41 6.38
N ILE A 68 3.41 -11.20 7.68
CA ILE A 68 4.18 -12.13 8.51
C ILE A 68 3.49 -13.49 8.55
N GLU A 69 2.17 -13.52 8.79
CA GLU A 69 1.39 -14.76 8.80
C GLU A 69 1.55 -15.52 7.47
N MET A 70 1.35 -14.85 6.33
CA MET A 70 1.54 -15.46 5.00
C MET A 70 2.97 -15.99 4.80
N ALA A 71 3.99 -15.22 5.21
CA ALA A 71 5.39 -15.65 5.10
C ALA A 71 5.76 -16.81 6.05
N THR A 72 5.05 -16.96 7.18
CA THR A 72 5.24 -18.10 8.09
C THR A 72 4.47 -19.35 7.68
N ILE A 73 3.36 -19.19 6.94
CA ILE A 73 2.53 -20.30 6.44
C ILE A 73 3.15 -20.94 5.21
N ASP A 74 4.03 -20.24 4.49
CA ASP A 74 4.77 -20.75 3.33
C ASP A 74 6.29 -20.84 3.67
N PRO A 75 6.74 -21.92 4.36
CA PRO A 75 8.13 -22.05 4.78
C PRO A 75 9.09 -22.54 3.67
N ASP A 76 8.62 -22.75 2.44
CA ASP A 76 9.40 -23.26 1.28
C ASP A 76 9.61 -22.20 0.18
#